data_AF-A0A7I9VQX2-F1
#
_entry.id   AF-A0A7I9VQX2-F1
#
_cell.length_a   1.000
_cell.length_b   1.000
_cell.length_c   1.000
_cell.angle_alpha   90.00
_cell.angle_beta   90.00
_cell.angle_gamma   90.00
#
_symmetry.space_group_name_H-M   'P 1'
#
loop_
_entity.id
_entity.type
_entity.pdbx_description
1 polymer ?
#
loop_
_entity_poly.entity_id
_entity_poly.type
_entity_poly.pdbx_seq_one_letter_code
_entity_poly.pdbx_strand_id
1 'polypeptide(L)' 'MTMSLLALLLGSAPLKVGDHAPAFTLSDTTGRQVTLSRELARGPVVLFFFPKAFTPG' A
#
# COMPACT_ATOMS: atom_id res chain seq x y z
N MET A 1 -2.01 14.21 21.97
CA MET A 1 -1.49 13.21 21.02
C MET A 1 -1.75 13.75 19.62
N THR A 2 -0.76 14.44 19.05
CA THR A 2 -0.91 15.33 17.89
C THR A 2 -1.15 14.55 16.59
N MET A 3 -2.24 14.89 15.89
CA MET A 3 -2.55 14.42 14.55
C MET A 3 -1.48 14.86 13.54
N SER A 4 -0.81 13.90 12.91
CA SER A 4 0.04 14.13 11.74
C SER A 4 -0.80 14.49 10.51
N LEU A 5 -1.10 15.79 10.36
CA LEU A 5 -1.73 16.39 9.17
C LEU A 5 -0.70 16.79 8.09
N LEU A 6 0.59 16.46 8.26
CA LEU A 6 1.68 16.99 7.40
C LEU A 6 2.20 16.01 6.34
N ALA A 7 1.71 14.78 6.25
CA ALA A 7 2.25 13.78 5.32
C ALA A 7 1.86 14.01 3.85
N LEU A 8 0.96 14.95 3.55
CA LEU A 8 0.35 15.08 2.22
C LEU A 8 1.14 15.97 1.24
N LEU A 9 2.20 16.67 1.65
CA LEU A 9 2.82 17.70 0.78
C LEU A 9 4.24 17.44 0.27
N LEU A 10 5.13 16.64 0.90
CA LEU A 10 6.56 16.67 0.51
C LEU A 10 7.35 15.34 0.57
N GLY A 11 6.69 14.20 0.42
CA GLY A 11 7.37 12.93 0.17
C GLY A 11 7.07 11.85 1.19
N SER A 12 6.89 10.63 0.70
CA SER A 12 6.76 9.44 1.54
C SER A 12 8.02 9.29 2.37
N ALA A 13 7.92 9.48 3.69
CA ALA A 13 8.97 8.99 4.56
C ALA A 13 9.20 7.48 4.26
N PRO A 14 10.45 7.00 4.23
CA PRO A 14 10.72 5.60 4.01
C PRO A 14 10.10 4.79 5.16
N LEU A 15 9.33 3.75 4.81
CA LEU A 15 8.74 2.83 5.77
C LEU A 15 9.84 2.02 6.46
N LYS A 16 9.78 1.94 7.78
CA LYS A 16 10.65 1.10 8.60
C LYS A 16 9.88 -0.13 9.09
N VAL A 17 10.63 -1.17 9.46
CA VAL A 17 10.03 -2.34 10.11
C VAL A 17 9.38 -1.92 11.43
N GLY A 18 8.15 -2.39 11.66
CA GLY A 18 7.34 -2.03 12.82
C GLY A 18 6.40 -0.84 12.57
N ASP A 19 6.60 -0.06 11.49
CA ASP A 19 5.65 0.97 11.10
C ASP A 19 4.33 0.33 10.63
N HIS A 20 3.22 1.01 10.92
CA HIS A 20 1.95 0.65 10.29
C HIS A 20 2.02 0.88 8.78
N ALA A 21 1.65 -0.15 8.00
CA ALA A 21 1.56 -0.03 6.56
C ALA A 21 0.55 1.08 6.17
N PRO A 22 0.89 1.98 5.22
CA PRO A 22 -0.03 3.02 4.77
C PRO A 22 -1.29 2.41 4.15
N ALA A 23 -2.44 3.03 4.42
CA ALA A 23 -3.69 2.60 3.81
C ALA A 23 -3.65 2.84 2.29
N PHE A 24 -4.08 1.85 1.53
CA PHE A 24 -4.29 1.97 0.09
C PHE A 24 -5.52 1.20 -0.35
N THR A 25 -6.04 1.62 -1.51
CA THR A 25 -6.99 0.84 -2.30
C THR A 25 -6.53 0.86 -3.75
N LEU A 26 -6.44 -0.31 -4.37
CA LEU A 26 -6.01 -0.50 -5.76
C LEU A 26 -7.08 -1.28 -6.52
N SER A 27 -7.16 -1.06 -7.83
CA SER A 27 -7.93 -1.93 -8.71
C SER A 27 -7.10 -3.15 -9.10
N ASP A 28 -7.68 -4.35 -9.02
CA ASP A 28 -7.06 -5.55 -9.59
C ASP A 28 -7.24 -5.62 -11.11
N THR A 29 -6.76 -6.70 -11.74
CA THR A 29 -6.80 -6.90 -13.19
C THR A 29 -8.20 -6.98 -13.78
N THR A 30 -9.22 -7.17 -12.95
CA THR A 30 -10.64 -7.19 -13.35
C THR A 30 -11.35 -5.87 -13.04
N GLY A 31 -10.65 -4.89 -12.48
CA GLY A 31 -11.22 -3.62 -12.03
C GLY A 31 -11.87 -3.69 -10.64
N ARG A 32 -11.79 -4.83 -9.94
CA ARG A 32 -12.33 -4.94 -8.58
C ARG A 32 -11.40 -4.23 -7.60
N GLN A 33 -12.01 -3.45 -6.69
CA GLN A 33 -11.26 -2.74 -5.65
C GLN A 33 -10.75 -3.69 -4.57
N VAL A 34 -9.46 -3.61 -4.29
CA VAL A 34 -8.75 -4.29 -3.20
C VAL A 34 -8.26 -3.24 -2.21
N THR A 35 -8.67 -3.36 -0.95
CA THR A 35 -8.30 -2.43 0.12
C THR A 35 -7.48 -3.17 1.17
N LEU A 36 -6.32 -2.63 1.54
CA LEU A 36 -5.39 -3.28 2.47
C LEU A 36 -6.04 -3.74 3.78
N SER A 37 -6.90 -2.91 4.39
CA SER A 37 -7.57 -3.26 5.65
C SER A 37 -8.51 -4.47 5.54
N ARG A 38 -9.13 -4.68 4.37
CA ARG A 38 -10.01 -5.83 4.12
C ARG A 38 -9.22 -7.13 3.97
N GLU A 39 -8.05 -7.06 3.36
CA GLU A 39 -7.15 -8.22 3.22
C GLU A 39 -6.51 -8.58 4.56
N LEU A 40 -6.06 -7.58 5.33
CA LEU A 40 -5.51 -7.79 6.67
C LEU A 40 -6.52 -8.39 7.66
N ALA A 41 -7.81 -8.10 7.50
CA ALA A 41 -8.87 -8.73 8.28
C ALA A 41 -9.04 -10.24 8.01
N ARG A 42 -8.56 -10.72 6.85
CA ARG A 42 -8.58 -12.14 6.47
C ARG A 42 -7.30 -12.86 6.91
N GLY A 43 -6.18 -12.16 7.01
CA GLY A 43 -4.91 -12.71 7.45
C GLY A 43 -3.70 -11.84 7.08
N PRO A 44 -2.47 -12.32 7.35
CA PRO A 44 -1.24 -11.63 6.98
C PRO A 44 -1.17 -11.36 5.47
N VAL A 45 -0.64 -10.21 5.09
CA VAL A 45 -0.50 -9.78 3.69
C VAL A 45 0.97 -9.65 3.33
N VAL A 46 1.36 -10.24 2.20
CA VAL A 46 2.66 -9.99 1.55
C VAL A 46 2.42 -9.05 0.37
N LEU A 47 3.02 -7.86 0.40
CA LEU A 47 2.97 -6.89 -0.70
C LEU A 47 4.28 -6.95 -1.48
N PHE A 48 4.19 -7.13 -2.80
CA PHE A 48 5.33 -7.15 -3.70
C PHE A 48 5.08 -6.21 -4.87
N PHE A 49 6.08 -5.41 -5.24
CA PHE A 49 6.06 -4.60 -6.44
C PHE A 49 6.82 -5.34 -7.52
N PHE A 50 6.19 -5.54 -8.68
CA PHE A 50 6.81 -6.18 -9.83
C PHE A 50 6.99 -5.17 -10.97
N PRO A 51 8.11 -4.43 -11.02
CA PRO A 51 8.38 -3.50 -12.10
C PRO A 51 8.41 -4.25 -13.43
N LYS A 52 7.93 -3.60 -14.49
CA LYS A 52 7.98 -4.17 -15.86
C LYS A 52 7.19 -5.47 -16.04
N ALA A 53 6.18 -5.72 -15.21
CA ALA A 53 5.31 -6.91 -15.30
C ALA A 53 4.67 -7.14 -16.69
N PHE A 54 4.62 -6.11 -17.54
CA PHE A 54 3.97 -6.14 -18.86
C PHE A 54 4.89 -5.70 -20.01
N THR A 55 6.21 -5.73 -19.85
CA THR A 55 7.13 -5.41 -20.96
C THR A 55 7.82 -6.66 -21.51
N PRO A 56 8.05 -6.77 -22.83
CA PRO A 56 9.08 -7.65 -23.37
C PRO A 56 10.45 -7.33 -22.75
N GLY A 57 11.29 -8.35 -22.57
CA GLY A 57 12.63 -8.21 -22.01
C GLY A 57 13.61 -7.52 -22.94
#